data_AF-A0AAT9HD93-F1
#
_entry.id   AF-A0AAT9HD93-F1
#
_cell.length_a   1.000
_cell.length_b   1.000
_cell.length_c   1.000
_cell.angle_alpha   90.00
_cell.angle_beta   90.00
_cell.angle_gamma   90.00
#
_symmetry.space_group_name_H-M   'P 1'
#
loop_
_entity.id
_entity.type
_entity.pdbx_description
1 polymer ?
#
loop_
_entity_poly.entity_id
_entity_poly.type
_entity_poly.pdbx_seq_one_letter_code
_entity_poly.pdbx_strand_id
1 'polypeptide(L)'
;MGGRGGGVELCLFDERGRERRARLTELTHEIWHGFVPGVLPGQRYGYRVHGRWDPWTGARWNPAKLLLDPYARAVDGDFALPPEVYGHVRDWPEQHVADTVRDDRDSAPYVPKGWSSTMADPTTNGRTTAGRRRPGRTR
;
A
#
# COMPACT_ATOMS: atom_id res chain seq x y z
N MET A 1 15.26 -24.91 17.28
CA MET A 1 14.92 -23.49 17.54
C MET A 1 13.94 -23.06 16.45
N GLY A 2 12.63 -23.28 16.66
CA GLY A 2 11.61 -23.16 15.62
C GLY A 2 11.02 -21.76 15.53
N GLY A 3 11.48 -20.95 14.57
CA GLY A 3 10.91 -19.64 14.30
C GLY A 3 9.53 -19.78 13.65
N ARG A 4 8.51 -19.06 14.17
CA ARG A 4 7.24 -18.81 13.49
C ARG A 4 7.57 -18.31 12.07
N GLY A 5 7.30 -19.11 11.03
CA GLY A 5 7.74 -18.89 9.64
C GLY A 5 6.98 -17.79 8.90
N GLY A 6 6.78 -16.63 9.54
CA GLY A 6 6.14 -15.46 8.95
C GLY A 6 7.06 -14.24 8.91
N GLY A 7 6.72 -13.26 8.08
CA GLY A 7 7.48 -12.01 7.96
C GLY A 7 6.67 -10.92 7.27
N VAL A 8 7.04 -9.67 7.50
CA VAL A 8 6.39 -8.51 6.88
C VAL A 8 7.41 -7.73 6.07
N GLU A 9 7.04 -7.35 4.85
CA GLU A 9 7.79 -6.43 4.01
C GLU A 9 7.00 -5.14 3.82
N LEU A 10 7.65 -4.01 4.07
CA LEU A 10 7.20 -2.71 3.63
C LEU A 10 7.53 -2.55 2.14
N CYS A 11 6.53 -2.25 1.34
CA CYS A 11 6.65 -2.04 -0.10
C CYS A 11 6.49 -0.55 -0.39
N LEU A 12 7.53 0.08 -0.92
CA LEU A 12 7.57 1.49 -1.27
C LEU A 12 7.51 1.63 -2.80
N PHE A 13 6.66 2.54 -3.29
CA PHE A 13 6.43 2.72 -4.73
C PHE A 13 6.87 4.11 -5.19
N ASP A 14 7.75 4.18 -6.19
CA ASP A 14 8.12 5.47 -6.78
C ASP A 14 7.01 6.04 -7.69
N GLU A 15 7.24 7.24 -8.24
CA GLU A 15 6.28 7.91 -9.13
C GLU A 15 5.99 7.12 -10.42
N ARG A 16 6.89 6.22 -10.83
CA ARG A 16 6.73 5.34 -11.99
C ARG A 16 6.08 4.00 -11.61
N GLY A 17 5.68 3.84 -10.36
CA GLY A 17 5.08 2.62 -9.82
C GLY A 17 6.08 1.49 -9.56
N ARG A 18 7.39 1.75 -9.60
CA ARG A 18 8.39 0.72 -9.29
C ARG A 18 8.41 0.44 -7.80
N GLU A 19 8.33 -0.84 -7.47
CA GLU A 19 8.32 -1.32 -6.10
C GLU A 19 9.75 -1.53 -5.57
N ARG A 20 10.01 -1.02 -4.36
CA ARG A 20 11.17 -1.35 -3.54
C ARG A 20 10.70 -1.94 -2.22
N ARG A 21 11.19 -3.12 -1.86
CA ARG A 21 10.77 -3.85 -0.66
C ARG A 21 11.82 -3.73 0.43
N ALA A 22 11.37 -3.52 1.66
CA ALA A 22 12.18 -3.48 2.87
C ALA A 22 11.57 -4.43 3.90
N ARG A 23 12.34 -5.43 4.32
CA ARG A 23 11.90 -6.39 5.34
C ARG A 23 11.85 -5.71 6.70
N LEU A 24 10.73 -5.84 7.41
CA LEU A 24 10.63 -5.46 8.81
C LEU A 24 11.23 -6.59 9.66
N THR A 25 12.33 -6.31 10.35
CA THR A 25 13.09 -7.31 11.11
C THR A 25 12.80 -7.28 12.60
N GLU A 26 12.20 -6.20 13.11
CA GLU A 26 11.92 -6.05 14.53
C GLU A 26 10.48 -6.48 14.83
N LEU A 27 10.31 -7.28 15.88
CA LEU A 27 9.02 -7.78 16.34
C LEU A 27 8.96 -7.61 17.86
N THR A 28 8.08 -6.75 18.35
CA THR A 28 7.89 -6.54 19.79
C THR A 28 6.40 -6.47 20.06
N HIS A 29 5.91 -7.25 21.05
CA HIS A 29 4.48 -7.36 21.36
C HIS A 29 3.61 -7.65 20.12
N GLU A 30 4.07 -8.54 19.23
CA GLU A 30 3.39 -8.90 17.97
C GLU A 30 3.26 -7.78 16.93
N ILE A 31 3.95 -6.65 17.15
CA ILE A 31 4.02 -5.53 16.23
C ILE A 31 5.33 -5.59 15.45
N TRP A 32 5.22 -5.74 14.13
CA TRP A 32 6.34 -5.63 13.20
C TRP A 32 6.71 -4.17 13.00
N HIS A 33 7.98 -3.83 13.18
CA HIS A 33 8.47 -2.46 13.00
C HIS A 33 9.90 -2.46 12.45
N GLY A 34 10.35 -1.27 12.08
CA GLY A 34 11.69 -1.01 11.59
C GLY A 34 11.81 0.40 11.06
N PHE A 35 13.02 0.94 11.11
CA PHE A 35 13.33 2.24 10.49
C PHE A 35 13.83 2.04 9.06
N VAL A 36 13.13 2.63 8.09
CA VAL A 36 13.54 2.59 6.68
C VAL A 36 14.04 3.97 6.25
N PRO A 37 15.36 4.16 6.05
CA PRO A 37 15.91 5.45 5.68
C PRO A 37 15.44 5.89 4.29
N GLY A 38 15.23 7.20 4.11
CA GLY A 38 14.88 7.81 2.84
C GLY A 38 13.40 7.70 2.44
N VAL A 39 12.51 7.35 3.38
CA VAL A 39 11.06 7.52 3.21
C VAL A 39 10.71 8.98 3.43
N LEU A 40 10.14 9.62 2.41
CA LEU A 40 9.72 11.02 2.45
C LEU A 40 8.19 11.14 2.54
N PRO A 41 7.66 12.27 3.00
CA PRO A 41 6.27 12.62 2.77
C PRO A 41 5.93 12.55 1.27
N GLY A 42 4.74 12.05 0.96
CA GLY A 42 4.28 11.77 -0.40
C GLY A 42 4.75 10.43 -0.95
N GLN A 43 5.25 9.54 -0.10
CA GLN A 43 5.68 8.22 -0.51
C GLN A 43 4.49 7.25 -0.49
N ARG A 44 4.21 6.62 -1.63
CA ARG A 44 3.25 5.52 -1.73
C ARG A 44 3.81 4.27 -1.08
N TYR A 45 2.99 3.58 -0.29
CA TYR A 45 3.41 2.38 0.41
C TYR A 45 2.29 1.33 0.56
N GLY A 46 2.69 0.11 0.87
CA GLY A 46 1.83 -1.00 1.28
C GLY A 46 2.66 -2.09 1.95
N TYR A 47 2.01 -3.19 2.32
CA TYR A 47 2.67 -4.31 3.00
C TYR A 47 2.50 -5.62 2.25
N ARG A 48 3.52 -6.47 2.29
CA ARG A 48 3.42 -7.88 1.88
C ARG A 48 3.73 -8.75 3.07
N VAL A 49 2.89 -9.75 3.28
CA VAL A 49 2.93 -10.56 4.49
C VAL A 49 3.17 -12.01 4.09
N HIS A 50 4.29 -12.53 4.59
CA HIS A 50 4.78 -13.88 4.36
C HIS A 50 4.32 -14.80 5.47
N GLY A 51 3.98 -16.04 5.12
CA GLY A 51 3.57 -17.05 6.07
C GLY A 51 3.10 -18.31 5.37
N ARG A 52 2.52 -19.24 6.15
CA ARG A 52 1.96 -20.47 5.59
C ARG A 52 0.68 -20.19 4.82
N TRP A 53 0.50 -20.86 3.70
CA TRP A 53 -0.80 -21.00 3.04
C TRP A 53 -1.39 -22.35 3.44
N ASP A 54 -2.37 -22.31 4.33
CA ASP A 54 -3.14 -23.45 4.81
C ASP A 54 -4.61 -23.00 5.02
N PRO A 55 -5.41 -23.03 3.94
CA PRO A 55 -6.82 -22.64 3.97
C PRO A 55 -7.67 -23.43 4.96
N TRP A 56 -7.31 -24.69 5.22
CA TRP A 56 -8.04 -25.59 6.13
C TRP A 56 -7.91 -25.16 7.60
N THR A 57 -6.79 -24.52 7.96
CA THR A 57 -6.63 -23.89 9.30
C THR A 57 -6.89 -22.38 9.28
N GLY A 58 -7.41 -21.84 8.17
CA GLY A 58 -7.69 -20.41 7.99
C GLY A 58 -6.44 -19.55 7.73
N ALA A 59 -5.25 -20.13 7.66
CA ALA A 59 -4.02 -19.40 7.41
C ALA A 59 -3.87 -19.07 5.91
N ARG A 60 -4.25 -17.87 5.51
CA ARG A 60 -4.27 -17.43 4.10
C ARG A 60 -3.19 -16.40 3.78
N TRP A 61 -1.96 -16.64 4.24
CA TRP A 61 -0.84 -15.71 4.02
C TRP A 61 -0.42 -15.74 2.55
N ASN A 62 -0.36 -14.58 1.90
CA ASN A 62 -0.03 -14.48 0.48
C ASN A 62 0.77 -13.20 0.19
N PRO A 63 2.10 -13.29 0.01
CA PRO A 63 2.94 -12.13 -0.26
C PRO A 63 2.76 -11.57 -1.69
N ALA A 64 2.10 -12.29 -2.60
CA ALA A 64 1.75 -11.74 -3.92
C ALA A 64 0.66 -10.65 -3.83
N LYS A 65 -0.09 -10.61 -2.71
CA LYS A 65 -1.14 -9.62 -2.48
C LYS A 65 -0.58 -8.46 -1.67
N LEU A 66 -0.58 -7.27 -2.27
CA LEU A 66 -0.25 -6.03 -1.59
C LEU A 66 -1.40 -5.63 -0.67
N LEU A 67 -1.09 -5.47 0.61
CA LEU A 67 -2.03 -5.08 1.65
C LEU A 67 -1.91 -3.58 1.94
N LEU A 68 -3.07 -2.95 2.13
CA LEU A 68 -3.15 -1.60 2.63
C LEU A 68 -2.90 -1.58 4.13
N ASP A 69 -2.22 -0.55 4.61
CA ASP A 69 -2.08 -0.28 6.03
C ASP A 69 -3.45 0.07 6.64
N PRO A 70 -3.95 -0.70 7.63
CA PRO A 70 -5.21 -0.37 8.32
C PRO A 70 -5.19 1.01 8.98
N TYR A 71 -4.00 1.54 9.27
CA TYR A 71 -3.78 2.86 9.86
C TYR A 71 -3.35 3.93 8.85
N ALA A 72 -3.46 3.65 7.54
CA ALA A 72 -3.21 4.64 6.50
C ALA A 72 -4.08 5.88 6.71
N ARG A 73 -3.44 7.04 6.82
CA ARG A 73 -4.15 8.34 6.96
C ARG A 73 -4.68 8.88 5.64
N ALA A 74 -4.11 8.42 4.52
CA ALA A 74 -4.56 8.73 3.17
C ALA A 74 -4.27 7.53 2.27
N VAL A 75 -5.09 7.39 1.23
CA VAL A 75 -5.04 6.29 0.27
C VAL A 75 -5.09 6.90 -1.13
N ASP A 76 -4.25 6.39 -2.03
CA ASP A 76 -4.14 6.86 -3.41
C ASP A 76 -4.31 5.71 -4.41
N GLY A 77 -5.03 5.96 -5.49
CA GLY A 77 -5.33 5.01 -6.57
C GLY A 77 -6.78 4.49 -6.59
N ASP A 78 -7.16 3.95 -7.74
CA ASP A 78 -8.45 3.32 -7.94
C ASP A 78 -8.47 1.88 -7.42
N PHE A 79 -9.67 1.37 -7.15
CA PHE A 79 -9.87 -0.02 -6.75
C PHE A 79 -10.69 -0.75 -7.80
N ALA A 80 -10.16 -1.87 -8.27
CA ALA A 80 -10.86 -2.81 -9.12
C ALA A 80 -10.81 -4.21 -8.49
N LEU A 81 -11.69 -5.10 -8.95
CA LEU A 81 -11.75 -6.50 -8.51
C LEU A 81 -11.34 -7.50 -9.61
N PRO A 82 -10.16 -7.35 -10.23
CA PRO A 82 -9.68 -8.33 -11.18
C PRO A 82 -9.17 -9.59 -10.43
N PRO A 83 -8.97 -10.73 -11.12
CA PRO A 83 -8.56 -11.98 -10.47
C PRO A 83 -7.31 -11.86 -9.57
N GLU A 84 -6.38 -10.95 -9.89
CA GLU A 84 -5.12 -10.72 -9.18
C GLU A 84 -5.30 -10.25 -7.74
N VAL A 85 -6.42 -9.58 -7.42
CA VAL A 85 -6.64 -9.08 -6.05
C VAL A 85 -7.10 -10.18 -5.09
N TYR A 86 -7.51 -11.32 -5.61
CA TYR A 86 -7.93 -12.46 -4.78
C TYR A 86 -6.70 -13.24 -4.32
N GLY A 87 -6.72 -13.68 -3.05
CA GLY A 87 -5.67 -14.54 -2.50
C GLY A 87 -5.63 -15.96 -3.10
N HIS A 88 -6.70 -16.36 -3.79
CA HIS A 88 -6.91 -17.68 -4.37
C HIS A 88 -7.32 -17.59 -5.84
N VAL A 89 -7.13 -18.66 -6.61
CA VAL A 89 -7.36 -18.67 -8.06
C VAL A 89 -8.86 -18.74 -8.36
N ARG A 90 -9.48 -17.60 -8.68
CA ARG A 90 -10.94 -17.52 -8.93
C ARG A 90 -11.39 -18.33 -10.16
N ASP A 91 -10.50 -18.45 -11.14
CA ASP A 91 -10.69 -19.12 -12.42
C ASP A 91 -10.19 -20.58 -12.44
N TRP A 92 -10.07 -21.22 -11.28
CA TRP A 92 -9.64 -22.62 -11.18
C TRP A 92 -10.64 -23.59 -11.84
N PRO A 93 -10.19 -24.64 -12.55
CA PRO A 93 -11.10 -25.58 -13.23
C PRO A 93 -12.11 -26.24 -12.28
N GLU A 94 -11.64 -26.73 -11.12
CA GLU A 94 -12.49 -27.29 -10.09
C GLU A 94 -12.97 -26.20 -9.09
N GLN A 95 -14.05 -25.51 -9.44
CA GLN A 95 -14.56 -24.36 -8.67
C GLN A 95 -14.80 -24.64 -7.17
N HIS A 96 -15.10 -25.89 -6.78
CA HIS A 96 -15.34 -26.27 -5.39
C HIS A 96 -14.07 -26.33 -4.51
N VAL A 97 -12.87 -26.31 -5.12
CA VAL A 97 -11.58 -26.22 -4.40
C VAL A 97 -10.80 -24.96 -4.76
N ALA A 98 -11.35 -24.09 -5.62
CA ALA A 98 -10.70 -22.86 -6.10
C ALA A 98 -10.20 -21.98 -4.96
N ASP A 99 -10.95 -21.89 -3.85
CA ASP A 99 -10.62 -21.09 -2.68
C ASP A 99 -9.42 -21.65 -1.87
N THR A 100 -9.03 -22.90 -2.13
CA THR A 100 -7.89 -23.57 -1.48
C THR A 100 -6.58 -23.39 -2.24
N VAL A 101 -6.65 -23.02 -3.53
CA VAL A 101 -5.48 -22.86 -4.38
C VAL A 101 -4.97 -21.43 -4.28
N ARG A 102 -3.74 -21.26 -3.81
CA ARG A 102 -3.12 -19.93 -3.68
C ARG A 102 -2.92 -19.30 -5.06
N ASP A 103 -3.24 -18.02 -5.17
CA ASP A 103 -2.97 -17.23 -6.36
C ASP A 103 -1.68 -16.43 -6.21
N ASP A 104 -0.71 -16.67 -7.08
CA ASP A 104 0.62 -16.03 -7.04
C ASP A 104 0.74 -14.77 -7.93
N ARG A 105 -0.35 -14.32 -8.57
CA ARG A 105 -0.37 -13.08 -9.39
C ARG A 105 -0.22 -11.84 -8.50
N ASP A 106 0.53 -10.85 -8.96
CA ASP A 106 0.76 -9.61 -8.20
C ASP A 106 -0.45 -8.68 -8.22
N SER A 107 -0.95 -8.31 -7.05
CA SER A 107 -2.08 -7.37 -6.93
C SER A 107 -1.68 -5.90 -6.93
N ALA A 108 -0.39 -5.59 -6.76
CA ALA A 108 0.09 -4.21 -6.58
C ALA A 108 -0.37 -3.21 -7.68
N PRO A 109 -0.47 -3.58 -8.97
CA PRO A 109 -0.97 -2.66 -10.00
C PRO A 109 -2.45 -2.31 -9.87
N TYR A 110 -3.24 -3.13 -9.17
CA TYR A 110 -4.71 -3.09 -9.19
C TYR A 110 -5.33 -2.64 -7.86
N VAL A 111 -4.51 -2.43 -6.84
CA VAL A 111 -4.96 -2.02 -5.51
C VAL A 111 -4.45 -0.62 -5.16
N PRO A 112 -5.25 0.14 -4.40
CA PRO A 112 -4.81 1.43 -3.87
C PRO A 112 -3.67 1.24 -2.88
N LYS A 113 -2.87 2.30 -2.71
CA LYS A 113 -1.68 2.32 -1.85
C LYS A 113 -1.87 3.35 -0.75
N GLY A 114 -1.28 3.12 0.41
CA GLY A 114 -1.20 4.12 1.45
C GLY A 114 -0.34 5.29 0.97
N TRP A 115 -0.70 6.50 1.39
CA TRP A 115 0.03 7.72 1.04
C TRP A 115 0.40 8.47 2.32
N SER A 116 1.69 8.72 2.54
CA SER A 116 2.15 9.55 3.64
C SER A 116 1.88 11.02 3.33
N SER A 117 0.70 11.53 3.65
CA SER A 117 0.42 12.96 3.41
C SER A 117 1.42 13.83 4.18
N THR A 118 2.08 14.78 3.51
CA THR A 118 2.61 15.95 4.21
C THR A 118 1.40 16.60 4.84
N MET A 119 1.37 16.74 6.15
CA MET A 119 0.34 17.54 6.80
C MET A 119 0.49 18.97 6.26
N ALA A 120 -0.23 19.30 5.19
CA ALA A 120 -0.43 20.67 4.78
C ALA A 120 -1.31 21.26 5.88
N ASP A 121 -0.67 22.03 6.76
CA ASP A 121 -1.35 22.79 7.78
C ASP A 121 -2.52 23.57 7.14
N PRO A 122 -3.79 23.37 7.55
CA PRO A 122 -4.92 24.12 7.00
C PRO A 122 -4.87 25.63 7.32
N THR A 123 -3.85 26.11 8.05
CA THR A 123 -3.67 27.53 8.41
C THR A 123 -2.71 28.35 7.53
N THR A 124 -2.36 27.94 6.31
CA THR A 124 -1.73 28.89 5.36
C THR A 124 -2.78 29.82 4.75
N ASN A 125 -3.26 30.76 5.57
CA ASN A 125 -4.06 31.90 5.13
C ASN A 125 -3.10 33.09 4.94
N GLY A 126 -2.68 33.32 3.70
CA GLY A 126 -1.83 34.44 3.30
C GLY A 126 -2.49 35.22 2.16
N ARG A 127 -3.62 35.88 2.42
CA ARG A 127 -4.05 37.04 1.62
C ARG A 127 -3.02 38.17 1.78
N THR A 128 -2.87 38.98 0.71
CA THR A 128 -2.13 40.26 0.56
C THR A 128 -0.84 40.06 -0.27
N THR A 129 -0.58 40.66 -1.45
CA THR A 129 -1.21 41.69 -2.31
C THR A 129 -0.46 41.70 -3.65
N ALA A 130 -1.14 41.91 -4.78
CA ALA A 130 -0.61 42.72 -5.88
C ALA A 130 -1.77 43.33 -6.68
N GLY A 131 -2.04 44.60 -6.41
CA GLY A 131 -3.08 45.39 -7.07
C GLY A 131 -2.88 45.47 -8.57
N ARG A 132 -3.89 45.05 -9.33
CA ARG A 132 -3.98 45.32 -10.76
C ARG A 132 -4.43 46.76 -10.96
N ARG A 133 -3.47 47.67 -11.18
CA ARG A 133 -3.71 49.03 -11.67
C ARG A 133 -4.54 48.95 -12.96
N ARG A 134 -5.66 49.68 -12.99
CA ARG A 134 -6.41 49.97 -14.23
C ARG A 134 -5.57 50.90 -15.11
N PRO A 135 -5.35 50.62 -16.41
CA PRO A 135 -4.80 51.62 -17.31
C PRO A 135 -5.90 52.65 -17.61
N GLY A 136 -5.60 53.91 -17.32
CA GLY A 136 -6.40 55.05 -17.75
C GLY A 136 -6.53 55.08 -19.27
N ARG A 137 -7.71 55.40 -19.77
CA ARG A 137 -7.96 55.64 -21.18
C ARG A 137 -8.20 57.13 -21.36
N THR A 138 -7.23 57.80 -21.97
CA THR A 138 -7.30 59.16 -22.47
C THR A 138 -7.96 59.14 -23.85
N ARG A 139 -9.11 59.77 -24.00
CA ARG A 139 -9.47 60.74 -25.06
C ARG A 139 -10.93 61.13 -24.94
#